data_AF-A0A820GB58-F1
#
_entry.id   AF-A0A820GB58-F1
#
_cell.length_a   1.000
_cell.length_b   1.000
_cell.length_c   1.000
_cell.angle_alpha   90.00
_cell.angle_beta   90.00
_cell.angle_gamma   90.00
#
_symmetry.space_group_name_H-M   'P 1'
#
loop_
_entity.id
_entity.type
_entity.pdbx_description
1 polymer ?
#
loop_
_entity_poly.entity_id
_entity_poly.type
_entity_poly.pdbx_seq_one_letter_code
_entity_poly.pdbx_strand_id
1 'polypeptide(L)'
;MATSNTLRTNDNYESIIFIWFNSQEQSNVNMVGPLRAINNNVQTFTESSSCFEMIQSSNEKIFFISSLNNNQLIATIHDFPAVEAIFILDPNAGDVRGHFPKLFGIFTQQEELLRLVKDVLDTFEQVQLEEFSFEQDKIFLWSQLWKEE
;
A
#
# COMPACT_ATOMS: atom_id res chain seq x y z
N MET A 1 -43.28 6.79 -13.70
CA MET A 1 -42.72 6.27 -12.43
C MET A 1 -41.27 5.95 -12.68
N ALA A 2 -40.40 6.63 -11.94
CA ALA A 2 -38.95 6.54 -12.01
C ALA A 2 -38.44 5.25 -11.36
N THR A 3 -37.25 4.79 -11.78
CA THR A 3 -36.05 4.84 -10.92
C THR A 3 -34.82 4.62 -11.81
N SER A 4 -34.11 5.71 -12.06
CA SER A 4 -32.74 5.70 -12.55
C SER A 4 -31.83 5.13 -11.44
N ASN A 5 -31.17 4.01 -11.70
CA ASN A 5 -30.04 3.57 -10.89
C ASN A 5 -28.84 4.43 -11.26
N THR A 6 -28.72 5.59 -10.63
CA THR A 6 -27.50 6.38 -10.62
C THR A 6 -26.48 5.59 -9.81
N LEU A 7 -25.57 4.91 -10.50
CA LEU A 7 -24.31 4.44 -9.93
C LEU A 7 -23.64 5.67 -9.28
N ARG A 8 -23.65 5.73 -7.94
CA ARG A 8 -22.83 6.70 -7.22
C ARG A 8 -21.39 6.25 -7.37
N THR A 9 -20.65 6.87 -8.26
CA THR A 9 -19.18 6.85 -8.23
C THR A 9 -18.77 7.65 -6.98
N ASN A 10 -18.50 6.93 -5.89
CA ASN A 10 -17.80 7.49 -4.74
C ASN A 10 -16.33 7.63 -5.14
N ASP A 11 -15.98 8.75 -5.79
CA ASP A 11 -14.64 9.06 -6.29
C ASP A 11 -13.67 9.52 -5.18
N ASN A 12 -13.64 8.85 -4.03
CA ASN A 12 -12.76 9.21 -2.90
C ASN A 12 -12.19 8.01 -2.14
N TYR A 13 -12.03 6.86 -2.79
CA TYR A 13 -11.15 5.83 -2.24
C TYR A 13 -9.73 6.16 -2.70
N GLU A 14 -8.85 6.50 -1.75
CA GLU A 14 -7.41 6.45 -2.02
C GLU A 14 -7.06 5.00 -2.35
N SER A 15 -7.00 4.70 -3.65
CA SER A 15 -6.64 3.39 -4.16
C SER A 15 -5.21 3.06 -3.69
N ILE A 16 -5.01 1.81 -3.26
CA ILE A 16 -3.70 1.29 -2.89
C ILE A 16 -3.17 0.48 -4.07
N ILE A 17 -1.94 0.79 -4.51
CA ILE A 17 -1.20 0.02 -5.50
C ILE A 17 -0.16 -0.84 -4.79
N PHE A 18 -0.08 -2.11 -5.17
CA PHE A 18 1.03 -2.95 -4.81
C PHE A 18 2.09 -2.88 -5.91
N ILE A 19 3.30 -2.48 -5.54
CA ILE A 19 4.46 -2.52 -6.42
C ILE A 19 5.28 -3.74 -6.08
N TRP A 20 5.47 -4.64 -7.04
CA TRP A 20 6.44 -5.73 -6.95
C TRP A 20 7.71 -5.37 -7.74
N PHE A 21 8.79 -5.06 -7.03
CA PHE A 21 10.11 -4.78 -7.61
C PHE A 21 11.00 -6.01 -7.53
N ASN A 22 11.22 -6.67 -8.67
CA ASN A 22 12.11 -7.82 -8.80
C ASN A 22 13.23 -7.53 -9.79
N SER A 23 14.40 -7.10 -9.29
CA SER A 23 15.59 -7.02 -10.12
C SER A 23 15.94 -8.43 -10.62
N GLN A 24 16.13 -8.58 -11.94
CA GLN A 24 16.39 -9.87 -12.59
C GLN A 24 17.65 -10.59 -12.06
N GLU A 25 18.46 -9.91 -11.26
CA GLU A 25 19.72 -10.42 -10.73
C GLU A 25 19.58 -11.38 -9.55
N GLN A 26 18.40 -11.50 -8.90
CA GLN A 26 18.31 -12.21 -7.60
C GLN A 26 17.20 -13.24 -7.41
N SER A 27 16.08 -13.22 -8.15
CA SER A 27 15.02 -14.21 -7.88
C SER A 27 14.08 -14.53 -9.06
N ASN A 28 13.81 -15.82 -9.27
CA ASN A 28 12.74 -16.33 -10.15
C ASN A 28 11.39 -16.45 -9.41
N VAL A 29 11.22 -15.76 -8.28
CA VAL A 29 10.02 -15.89 -7.45
C VAL A 29 8.85 -15.14 -8.09
N ASN A 30 7.80 -15.87 -8.45
CA ASN A 30 6.59 -15.30 -9.02
C ASN A 30 5.61 -14.86 -7.91
N MET A 31 5.77 -13.62 -7.45
CA MET A 31 4.90 -13.03 -6.42
C MET A 31 3.60 -12.41 -6.96
N VAL A 32 3.48 -12.26 -8.29
CA VAL A 32 2.38 -11.48 -8.90
C VAL A 32 1.02 -12.11 -8.64
N GLY A 33 0.89 -13.42 -8.86
CA GLY A 33 -0.36 -14.14 -8.64
C GLY A 33 -0.83 -14.07 -7.18
N PRO A 34 0.01 -14.43 -6.21
CA PRO A 34 -0.31 -14.32 -4.79
C PRO A 34 -0.65 -12.89 -4.33
N LEU A 35 0.09 -11.88 -4.79
CA LEU A 35 -0.23 -10.48 -4.47
C LEU A 35 -1.57 -10.05 -5.06
N ARG A 36 -1.89 -10.50 -6.28
CA ARG A 36 -3.19 -10.23 -6.92
C ARG A 36 -4.37 -10.88 -6.20
N ALA A 37 -4.14 -11.97 -5.48
CA ALA A 37 -5.16 -12.57 -4.63
C ALA A 37 -5.48 -11.71 -3.38
N ILE A 38 -4.61 -10.78 -3.02
CA ILE A 38 -4.80 -9.82 -1.91
C ILE A 38 -5.37 -8.50 -2.46
N ASN A 39 -4.74 -7.92 -3.48
CA ASN A 39 -5.17 -6.68 -4.12
C ASN A 39 -5.03 -6.80 -5.64
N ASN A 40 -6.07 -6.50 -6.40
CA ASN A 40 -6.04 -6.60 -7.86
C ASN A 40 -5.06 -5.61 -8.53
N ASN A 41 -4.77 -4.49 -7.87
CA ASN A 41 -3.91 -3.43 -8.40
C ASN A 41 -2.43 -3.70 -8.10
N VAL A 42 -1.84 -4.61 -8.87
CA VAL A 42 -0.42 -4.98 -8.77
C VAL A 42 0.35 -4.55 -10.02
N GLN A 43 1.36 -3.71 -9.82
CA GLN A 43 2.33 -3.32 -10.85
C GLN A 43 3.68 -3.98 -10.58
N THR A 44 4.38 -4.33 -11.65
CA THR A 44 5.64 -5.09 -11.57
C THR A 44 6.74 -4.33 -12.28
N PHE A 45 7.91 -4.22 -11.63
CA PHE A 45 9.06 -3.54 -12.19
C PHE A 45 10.33 -4.37 -12.01
N THR A 46 11.19 -4.30 -13.02
CA THR A 46 12.54 -4.87 -12.99
C THR A 46 13.61 -3.78 -12.96
N GLU A 47 13.27 -2.59 -13.47
CA GLU A 47 14.17 -1.43 -13.58
C GLU A 47 13.79 -0.37 -12.57
N SER A 48 14.76 0.13 -11.81
CA SER A 48 14.53 1.10 -10.73
C SER A 48 14.06 2.46 -11.26
N SER A 49 14.56 2.91 -12.41
CA SER A 49 14.17 4.18 -13.03
C SER A 49 12.67 4.22 -13.31
N SER A 50 12.17 3.24 -14.05
CA SER A 50 10.76 3.09 -14.41
C SER A 50 9.87 2.94 -13.17
N CYS A 51 10.37 2.25 -12.13
CA CYS A 51 9.68 2.11 -10.87
C CYS A 51 9.55 3.45 -10.13
N PHE A 52 10.65 4.20 -10.01
CA PHE A 52 10.67 5.49 -9.31
C PHE A 52 9.82 6.54 -10.03
N GLU A 53 9.85 6.57 -11.36
CA GLU A 53 8.99 7.45 -12.16
C GLU A 53 7.50 7.17 -11.91
N MET A 54 7.11 5.90 -11.81
CA MET A 54 5.73 5.54 -11.47
C MET A 54 5.38 5.98 -10.05
N ILE A 55 6.23 5.68 -9.06
CA ILE A 55 5.99 6.07 -7.66
C ILE A 55 5.85 7.58 -7.53
N GLN A 56 6.71 8.35 -8.21
CA GLN A 56 6.73 9.80 -8.14
C GLN A 56 5.51 10.46 -8.83
N SER A 57 4.98 9.82 -9.88
CA SER A 57 3.81 10.32 -10.62
C SER A 57 2.47 9.79 -10.08
N SER A 58 2.51 8.84 -9.14
CA SER A 58 1.33 8.26 -8.53
C SER A 58 0.67 9.21 -7.54
N ASN A 59 -0.66 9.33 -7.65
CA ASN A 59 -1.50 9.93 -6.61
C ASN A 59 -2.11 8.87 -5.67
N GLU A 60 -1.84 7.59 -5.94
CA GLU A 60 -2.31 6.46 -5.16
C GLU A 60 -1.30 6.10 -4.07
N LYS A 61 -1.80 5.53 -2.97
CA LYS A 61 -0.96 5.02 -1.88
C LYS A 61 -0.27 3.73 -2.31
N ILE A 62 0.97 3.53 -1.89
CA ILE A 62 1.83 2.48 -2.44
C ILE A 62 2.32 1.59 -1.32
N PHE A 63 2.06 0.29 -1.48
CA PHE A 63 2.78 -0.75 -0.76
C PHE A 63 3.88 -1.27 -1.68
N PHE A 64 5.12 -1.03 -1.30
CA PHE A 64 6.29 -1.44 -2.06
C PHE A 64 6.78 -2.79 -1.54
N ILE A 65 6.81 -3.78 -2.41
CA ILE A 65 7.30 -5.13 -2.13
C ILE A 65 8.50 -5.39 -3.04
N SER A 66 9.63 -5.84 -2.50
CA SER A 66 10.81 -6.13 -3.31
C SER A 66 11.48 -7.45 -2.96
N SER A 67 12.08 -8.11 -3.95
CA SER A 67 12.99 -9.25 -3.74
C SER A 67 14.43 -8.85 -3.36
N LEU A 68 14.74 -7.55 -3.38
CA LEU A 68 16.10 -7.04 -3.23
C LEU A 68 16.27 -6.34 -1.89
N ASN A 69 17.13 -6.91 -1.04
CA ASN A 69 17.56 -6.27 0.21
C ASN A 69 18.72 -5.29 -0.05
N ASN A 70 18.39 -4.07 -0.47
CA ASN A 70 19.38 -3.02 -0.74
C ASN A 70 19.04 -1.75 0.05
N ASN A 71 19.90 -1.36 1.00
CA ASN A 71 19.70 -0.18 1.84
C ASN A 71 19.52 1.13 1.06
N GLN A 72 20.22 1.31 -0.08
CA GLN A 72 20.07 2.52 -0.90
C GLN A 72 18.69 2.56 -1.56
N LEU A 73 18.22 1.42 -2.06
CA LEU A 73 16.86 1.29 -2.60
C LEU A 73 15.83 1.58 -1.51
N ILE A 74 15.95 0.94 -0.34
CA ILE A 74 15.03 1.13 0.78
C ILE A 74 15.00 2.59 1.21
N ALA A 75 16.15 3.25 1.36
CA ALA A 75 16.23 4.65 1.73
C ALA A 75 15.54 5.56 0.69
N THR A 76 15.76 5.30 -0.59
CA THR A 76 15.13 6.08 -1.68
C THR A 76 13.62 5.89 -1.69
N ILE A 77 13.16 4.64 -1.57
CA ILE A 77 11.74 4.31 -1.56
C ILE A 77 11.02 4.90 -0.34
N HIS A 78 11.66 4.85 0.82
CA HIS A 78 11.16 5.40 2.07
C HIS A 78 10.79 6.88 1.98
N ASP A 79 11.60 7.65 1.25
CA ASP A 79 11.44 9.11 1.17
C ASP A 79 10.30 9.54 0.24
N PHE A 80 9.72 8.63 -0.56
CA PHE A 80 8.54 8.96 -1.36
C PHE A 80 7.29 9.11 -0.50
N PRO A 81 6.55 10.24 -0.61
CA PRO A 81 5.33 10.46 0.16
C PRO A 81 4.23 9.43 -0.11
N ALA A 82 4.08 9.00 -1.38
CA ALA A 82 3.07 8.03 -1.78
C ALA A 82 3.30 6.62 -1.20
N VAL A 83 4.51 6.31 -0.76
CA VAL A 83 4.85 5.01 -0.17
C VAL A 83 4.43 4.99 1.30
N GLU A 84 3.56 4.06 1.65
CA GLU A 84 3.06 3.85 3.01
C GLU A 84 3.76 2.70 3.72
N ALA A 85 4.10 1.64 2.96
CA ALA A 85 4.70 0.43 3.51
C ALA A 85 5.73 -0.19 2.56
N ILE A 86 6.80 -0.73 3.13
CA ILE A 86 7.90 -1.40 2.44
C ILE A 86 8.06 -2.81 3.02
N PHE A 87 8.07 -3.81 2.14
CA PHE A 87 8.25 -5.21 2.47
C PHE A 87 9.37 -5.80 1.60
N ILE A 88 10.31 -6.52 2.21
CA ILE A 88 11.43 -7.12 1.48
C ILE A 88 11.37 -8.64 1.59
N LEU A 89 11.38 -9.36 0.47
CA LEU A 89 11.49 -10.82 0.41
C LEU A 89 12.90 -11.20 -0.01
N ASP A 90 13.78 -11.49 0.95
CA ASP A 90 15.14 -11.92 0.66
C ASP A 90 15.48 -13.16 1.51
N PRO A 91 15.61 -14.35 0.90
CA PRO A 91 15.93 -15.58 1.61
C PRO A 91 17.36 -15.58 2.20
N ASN A 92 18.24 -14.68 1.76
CA ASN A 92 19.61 -14.56 2.21
C ASN A 92 19.85 -13.30 3.07
N ALA A 93 18.77 -12.67 3.55
CA ALA A 93 18.84 -11.36 4.18
C ALA A 93 19.83 -11.30 5.34
N GLY A 94 20.71 -10.29 5.30
CA GLY A 94 21.39 -9.76 6.48
C GLY A 94 20.65 -8.56 7.07
N ASP A 95 21.19 -8.03 8.18
CA ASP A 95 20.61 -6.86 8.85
C ASP A 95 20.59 -5.61 7.94
N VAL A 96 19.41 -4.99 7.80
CA VAL A 96 19.28 -3.64 7.23
C VAL A 96 19.80 -2.63 8.24
N ARG A 97 20.65 -1.72 7.77
CA ARG A 97 21.23 -0.66 8.60
C ARG A 97 20.46 0.63 8.35
N GLY A 98 19.83 1.16 9.39
CA GLY A 98 19.12 2.43 9.32
C GLY A 98 17.82 2.39 10.11
N HIS A 99 17.19 3.55 10.25
CA HIS A 99 15.84 3.66 10.78
C HIS A 99 14.91 4.03 9.63
N PHE A 100 14.10 3.06 9.20
CA PHE A 100 13.13 3.22 8.12
C PHE A 100 11.72 2.94 8.67
N PRO A 101 11.02 3.95 9.22
CA PRO A 101 9.67 3.78 9.76
C PRO A 101 8.68 3.07 8.83
N LYS A 102 8.80 3.25 7.51
CA LYS A 102 7.95 2.59 6.51
C LYS A 102 8.38 1.15 6.19
N LEU A 103 9.50 0.66 6.72
CA LEU A 103 9.94 -0.72 6.54
C LEU A 103 9.23 -1.62 7.57
N PHE A 104 8.26 -2.39 7.10
CA PHE A 104 7.48 -3.30 7.94
C PHE A 104 8.22 -4.60 8.23
N GLY A 105 9.11 -5.01 7.33
CA GLY A 105 9.98 -6.14 7.61
C GLY A 105 10.74 -6.67 6.41
N ILE A 106 11.65 -7.58 6.73
CA ILE A 106 12.40 -8.40 5.78
C ILE A 106 12.02 -9.84 6.07
N PHE A 107 11.58 -10.54 5.05
CA PHE A 107 11.01 -11.87 5.12
C PHE A 107 11.89 -12.82 4.34
N THR A 108 12.11 -14.00 4.91
CA THR A 108 12.80 -15.09 4.21
C THR A 108 11.81 -16.05 3.55
N GLN A 109 10.53 -15.98 3.96
CA GLN A 109 9.45 -16.85 3.49
C GLN A 109 8.32 -16.04 2.85
N GLN A 110 7.81 -16.54 1.74
CA GLN A 110 6.75 -15.91 0.97
C GLN A 110 5.43 -15.84 1.77
N GLU A 111 5.08 -16.91 2.47
CA GLU A 111 3.82 -17.02 3.22
C GLU A 111 3.75 -15.99 4.35
N GLU A 112 4.86 -15.76 5.03
CA GLU A 112 4.96 -14.77 6.10
C GLU A 112 4.75 -13.35 5.58
N LEU A 113 5.42 -13.01 4.47
CA LEU A 113 5.26 -11.72 3.79
C LEU A 113 3.81 -11.51 3.35
N LEU A 114 3.21 -12.50 2.68
CA LEU A 114 1.85 -12.38 2.16
C LEU A 114 0.82 -12.20 3.28
N ARG A 115 1.00 -12.91 4.40
CA ARG A 115 0.16 -12.72 5.57
C ARG A 115 0.26 -11.29 6.08
N LEU A 116 1.47 -10.77 6.26
CA LEU A 116 1.65 -9.43 6.80
C LEU A 116 1.17 -8.34 5.83
N VAL A 117 1.42 -8.47 4.53
CA VAL A 117 0.92 -7.54 3.51
C VAL A 117 -0.61 -7.45 3.57
N LYS A 118 -1.29 -8.60 3.72
CA LYS A 118 -2.74 -8.64 3.90
C LYS A 118 -3.18 -7.97 5.19
N ASP A 119 -2.57 -8.32 6.32
CA ASP A 119 -2.95 -7.75 7.63
C ASP A 119 -2.78 -6.23 7.64
N VAL A 120 -1.72 -5.71 7.02
CA VAL A 120 -1.47 -4.26 6.88
C VAL A 120 -2.49 -3.62 5.96
N LEU A 121 -2.85 -4.25 4.83
CA LEU A 121 -3.91 -3.76 3.95
C LEU A 121 -5.26 -3.68 4.69
N ASP A 122 -5.66 -4.78 5.35
CA ASP A 122 -6.92 -4.86 6.09
C ASP A 122 -6.98 -3.77 7.19
N THR A 123 -5.87 -3.52 7.88
CA THR A 123 -5.75 -2.45 8.88
C THR A 123 -5.89 -1.07 8.22
N PHE A 124 -5.25 -0.86 7.08
CA PHE A 124 -5.29 0.42 6.37
C PHE A 124 -6.71 0.74 5.86
N GLU A 125 -7.42 -0.26 5.34
CA GLU A 125 -8.81 -0.13 4.93
C GLU A 125 -9.75 0.14 6.12
N GLN A 126 -9.52 -0.52 7.27
CA GLN A 126 -10.29 -0.27 8.49
C GLN A 126 -10.10 1.16 9.01
N VAL A 127 -8.86 1.65 9.08
CA VAL A 127 -8.58 3.01 9.53
C VAL A 127 -9.23 4.05 8.61
N GLN A 128 -9.17 3.87 7.29
CA GLN A 128 -9.85 4.75 6.33
C GLN A 128 -11.38 4.74 6.51
N LEU A 129 -11.99 3.58 6.77
CA LEU A 129 -13.42 3.47 7.03
C LEU A 129 -13.82 4.18 8.33
N GLU A 130 -13.01 4.05 9.38
CA GLU A 130 -13.23 4.74 10.65
C GLU A 130 -13.15 6.26 10.46
N GLU A 131 -12.11 6.78 9.81
CA GLU A 131 -11.96 8.21 9.52
C GLU A 131 -13.19 8.77 8.77
N PHE A 132 -13.69 8.03 7.79
CA PHE A 132 -14.89 8.42 7.04
C PHE A 132 -16.15 8.47 7.92
N SER A 133 -16.33 7.50 8.82
CA SER A 133 -17.48 7.47 9.73
C SER A 133 -17.51 8.70 10.64
N PHE A 134 -16.34 9.11 11.16
CA PHE A 134 -16.21 10.28 12.00
C PHE A 134 -16.40 11.61 11.24
N GLU A 135 -15.97 11.70 9.98
CA GLU A 135 -16.19 12.92 9.18
C GLU A 135 -17.65 13.14 8.81
N GLN A 136 -18.39 12.07 8.50
CA GLN A 136 -19.85 12.17 8.28
C GLN A 136 -20.59 12.50 9.58
N ASP A 137 -20.17 11.93 10.71
CA ASP A 137 -20.77 12.19 12.01
C ASP A 137 -20.44 13.58 12.59
N LYS A 138 -19.39 14.27 12.13
CA LYS A 138 -19.18 15.68 12.50
C LYS A 138 -20.37 16.55 12.06
N ILE A 139 -20.91 16.35 10.85
CA ILE A 139 -22.10 17.08 10.39
C ILE A 139 -23.31 16.76 11.28
N PHE A 140 -23.45 15.50 11.70
CA PHE A 140 -24.50 15.07 12.62
C PHE A 140 -24.36 15.68 14.02
N LEU A 141 -23.16 15.69 14.61
CA LEU A 141 -22.87 16.28 15.91
C LEU A 141 -23.14 17.80 15.92
N TRP A 142 -22.73 18.52 14.87
CA TRP A 142 -23.06 19.94 14.75
C TRP A 142 -24.57 20.18 14.61
N SER A 143 -25.31 19.29 13.93
CA SER A 143 -26.77 19.41 13.79
C SER A 143 -27.57 19.15 15.08
N GLN A 144 -26.99 18.43 16.05
CA GLN A 144 -27.58 18.20 17.37
C GLN A 144 -27.29 19.35 18.33
N LEU A 145 -26.10 19.95 18.27
CA LEU A 145 -25.71 21.10 19.09
C LEU A 145 -26.53 22.37 18.81
N TRP A 146 -27.11 22.50 17.60
CA TRP A 146 -27.92 23.67 17.20
C TRP A 146 -29.43 23.46 17.36
N LYS A 147 -29.87 22.31 17.89
CA LYS A 147 -31.29 22.06 18.22
C LYS A 147 -31.66 22.42 19.67
N GLU A 148 -30.71 22.92 20.44
CA GLU A 148 -30.94 23.47 21.78
C GLU A 148 -31.01 25.00 21.75
N GLU A 149 -31.99 25.57 21.02
CA GLU A 149 -32.54 26.93 21.26
C GLU A 149 -34.05 26.98 21.03
#